data_AF-A0ABC8T0V4-F1
#
_entry.id   AF-A0ABC8T0V4-F1
#
_cell.length_a   1.000
_cell.length_b   1.000
_cell.length_c   1.000
_cell.angle_alpha   90.00
_cell.angle_beta   90.00
_cell.angle_gamma   90.00
#
_symmetry.space_group_name_H-M   'P 1'
#
loop_
_entity.id
_entity.type
_entity.pdbx_description
1 polymer ?
#
loop_
_entity_poly.entity_id
_entity_poly.type
_entity_poly.pdbx_seq_one_letter_code
_entity_poly.pdbx_strand_id
1 'polypeptide(L)'
;MGGCNGTSMVSTVEVFDPRIGSWMAEESMKDPRGFFAAIVSGGKIYVIGGLDHNSTILETIESYDEGSGWQVTNLKAVGKRGFFSALVL
;
A
#
# COMPACT_ATOMS: atom_id res chain seq x y z
N MET A 1 5.82 -2.85 -0.07
CA MET A 1 4.59 -2.48 -0.79
C MET A 1 4.79 -1.09 -1.34
N GLY A 2 4.56 -0.88 -2.62
CA GLY A 2 4.69 0.40 -3.31
C GLY A 2 6.03 1.10 -3.09
N GLY A 3 6.00 2.43 -3.10
CA GLY A 3 7.19 3.27 -2.94
C GLY A 3 7.59 3.96 -4.25
N CYS A 4 8.85 4.39 -4.35
CA CYS A 4 9.42 5.09 -5.49
C CYS A 4 10.67 4.33 -5.99
N ASN A 5 10.76 4.07 -7.30
CA ASN A 5 11.91 3.40 -7.92
C ASN A 5 12.98 4.38 -8.47
N GLY A 6 12.86 5.67 -8.14
CA GLY A 6 13.71 6.75 -8.64
C GLY A 6 13.13 7.51 -9.83
N THR A 7 12.11 6.98 -10.51
CA THR A 7 11.44 7.67 -11.63
C THR A 7 9.92 7.79 -11.44
N SER A 8 9.27 6.80 -10.84
CA SER A 8 7.84 6.80 -10.59
C SER A 8 7.46 6.11 -9.28
N MET A 9 6.25 6.39 -8.82
CA MET A 9 5.61 5.59 -7.78
C MET A 9 5.26 4.21 -8.35
N VAL A 10 5.44 3.15 -7.58
CA VAL A 10 5.20 1.76 -8.00
C VAL A 10 4.09 1.12 -7.18
N SER A 11 3.47 0.06 -7.72
CA SER A 11 2.47 -0.76 -7.02
C SER A 11 3.04 -2.10 -6.54
N THR A 12 4.31 -2.38 -6.84
CA THR A 12 4.94 -3.67 -6.56
C THR A 12 4.94 -4.00 -5.07
N VAL A 13 4.74 -5.28 -4.76
CA VAL A 13 4.80 -5.81 -3.41
C VAL A 13 5.86 -6.89 -3.37
N GLU A 14 6.70 -6.81 -2.34
CA GLU A 14 7.72 -7.80 -2.05
C GLU A 14 7.52 -8.25 -0.61
N VAL A 15 7.67 -9.56 -0.38
CA VAL A 15 7.59 -10.18 0.93
C VAL A 15 8.94 -10.82 1.26
N PHE A 16 9.42 -10.57 2.47
CA PHE A 16 10.62 -11.21 2.98
C PHE A 16 10.26 -12.55 3.61
N ASP A 17 10.85 -13.64 3.13
CA ASP A 17 10.76 -14.95 3.77
C ASP A 17 12.01 -15.18 4.65
N PRO A 18 11.86 -15.14 5.99
CA PRO A 18 12.99 -15.29 6.90
C PRO A 18 13.59 -16.71 6.90
N ARG A 19 12.89 -17.73 6.37
CA ARG A 19 13.37 -19.12 6.33
C ARG A 19 14.47 -19.30 5.29
N ILE A 20 14.35 -18.61 4.17
CA ILE A 20 15.31 -18.64 3.05
C ILE A 20 16.15 -17.36 2.98
N GLY A 21 15.81 -16.33 3.78
CA GLY A 21 16.58 -15.10 3.89
C GLY A 21 16.53 -14.23 2.63
N SER A 22 15.43 -14.29 1.88
CA SER A 22 15.28 -13.57 0.62
C SER A 22 13.94 -12.86 0.49
N TRP A 23 13.91 -11.86 -0.39
CA TRP A 23 12.70 -11.19 -0.83
C TRP A 23 12.12 -11.92 -2.05
N MET A 24 10.80 -11.98 -2.12
CA MET A 24 10.05 -12.54 -3.24
C MET A 24 8.99 -11.55 -3.70
N ALA A 25 8.76 -11.49 -5.00
CA ALA A 25 7.67 -10.70 -5.56
C ALA A 25 6.32 -11.36 -5.25
N GLU A 26 5.33 -10.55 -4.89
CA GLU A 26 3.95 -10.95 -4.61
C GLU A 26 2.97 -10.15 -5.47
N GLU A 27 1.68 -10.44 -5.34
CA GLU A 27 0.64 -9.67 -6.03
C GLU A 27 0.79 -8.17 -5.76
N SER A 28 0.90 -7.38 -6.83
CA SER A 28 0.95 -5.93 -6.76
C SER A 28 -0.36 -5.33 -6.27
N MET A 29 -0.26 -4.15 -5.64
CA MET A 29 -1.43 -3.28 -5.40
C MET A 29 -2.09 -2.89 -6.73
N LYS A 30 -3.35 -2.48 -6.69
CA LYS A 30 -4.11 -2.05 -7.87
C LYS A 30 -3.63 -0.69 -8.37
N ASP A 31 -3.34 0.25 -7.47
CA ASP A 31 -2.81 1.56 -7.83
C ASP A 31 -1.35 1.71 -7.39
N PRO A 32 -0.47 2.27 -8.24
CA PRO A 32 0.87 2.65 -7.82
C PRO A 32 0.78 3.78 -6.80
N ARG A 33 1.45 3.61 -5.66
CA ARG A 33 1.47 4.62 -4.61
C ARG A 33 2.78 4.61 -3.82
N GLY A 34 3.24 5.80 -3.45
CA GLY A 34 4.31 5.99 -2.48
C GLY A 34 3.90 6.97 -1.38
N PHE A 35 4.72 7.06 -0.33
CA PHE A 35 4.50 7.97 0.80
C PHE A 35 3.12 7.81 1.48
N PHE A 36 2.54 6.61 1.42
CA PHE A 36 1.27 6.26 2.05
C PHE A 36 1.50 5.72 3.48
N ALA A 37 0.44 5.63 4.27
CA ALA A 37 0.46 4.90 5.54
C ALA A 37 0.00 3.46 5.35
N ALA A 38 0.59 2.52 6.07
CA ALA A 38 0.16 1.11 6.09
C ALA A 38 -0.19 0.66 7.51
N ILE A 39 -1.23 -0.16 7.65
CA ILE A 39 -1.66 -0.76 8.92
C ILE A 39 -2.11 -2.21 8.71
N VAL A 40 -2.03 -3.02 9.76
CA VAL A 40 -2.64 -4.35 9.82
C VAL A 40 -3.82 -4.29 10.79
N SER A 41 -5.00 -4.72 10.35
CA SER A 41 -6.20 -4.77 11.19
C SER A 41 -7.18 -5.83 10.68
N GLY A 42 -7.78 -6.59 11.60
CA GLY A 42 -8.80 -7.59 11.24
C GLY A 42 -8.31 -8.64 10.23
N GLY A 43 -7.04 -9.02 10.27
CA GLY A 43 -6.45 -9.99 9.34
C GLY A 43 -6.15 -9.44 7.93
N LYS A 44 -6.31 -8.13 7.71
CA LYS A 44 -6.04 -7.46 6.44
C LYS A 44 -4.92 -6.44 6.57
N ILE A 45 -4.21 -6.19 5.47
CA ILE A 45 -3.30 -5.05 5.35
C ILE A 45 -4.07 -3.93 4.66
N TYR A 46 -3.93 -2.69 5.12
CA TYR A 46 -4.47 -1.51 4.47
C TYR A 46 -3.37 -0.54 4.10
N VAL A 47 -3.47 0.05 2.91
CA VAL A 47 -2.63 1.16 2.45
C VAL A 47 -3.51 2.38 2.21
N ILE A 48 -3.16 3.50 2.84
CA ILE A 48 -4.03 4.66 3.00
C ILE A 48 -3.36 5.88 2.37
N GLY A 49 -4.02 6.48 1.37
CA GLY A 49 -3.56 7.70 0.73
C GLY A 49 -2.23 7.52 0.00
N GLY A 50 -1.35 8.52 0.13
CA GLY A 50 -0.06 8.59 -0.57
C GLY A 50 -0.11 9.42 -1.84
N LEU A 51 0.89 9.25 -2.69
CA LEU A 51 1.05 9.89 -3.99
C LEU A 51 1.06 8.82 -5.08
N ASP A 52 0.35 9.06 -6.19
CA ASP A 52 0.40 8.20 -7.37
C ASP A 52 1.57 8.53 -8.30
N HIS A 53 1.65 7.83 -9.44
CA HIS A 53 2.68 8.05 -10.46
C HIS A 53 2.70 9.48 -11.06
N ASN A 54 1.60 10.22 -10.98
CA ASN A 54 1.48 11.61 -11.43
C ASN A 54 1.71 12.62 -10.30
N SER A 55 2.17 12.17 -9.13
CA SER A 55 2.30 12.99 -7.92
C SER A 55 0.95 13.57 -7.43
N THR A 56 -0.16 12.92 -7.77
CA THR A 56 -1.48 13.27 -7.24
C THR A 56 -1.65 12.68 -5.85
N ILE A 57 -2.08 13.50 -4.88
CA ILE A 57 -2.36 13.00 -3.53
C ILE A 57 -3.65 12.18 -3.53
N LEU A 58 -3.54 10.93 -3.10
CA LEU A 58 -4.61 9.97 -3.03
C LEU A 58 -5.40 10.10 -1.72
N GLU A 59 -6.72 9.91 -1.82
CA GLU A 59 -7.60 9.64 -0.68
C GLU A 59 -8.04 8.17 -0.62
N THR A 60 -7.70 7.39 -1.65
CA THR A 60 -8.12 6.00 -1.79
C THR A 60 -7.40 5.12 -0.79
N ILE A 61 -8.12 4.10 -0.34
CA ILE A 61 -7.60 3.04 0.52
C ILE A 61 -7.68 1.74 -0.26
N GLU A 62 -6.57 1.00 -0.31
CA GLU A 62 -6.57 -0.38 -0.77
C GLU A 62 -6.35 -1.31 0.41
N SER A 63 -6.89 -2.53 0.30
CA SER A 63 -6.69 -3.57 1.29
C SER A 63 -6.24 -4.87 0.64
N TYR A 64 -5.36 -5.60 1.31
CA TYR A 64 -4.99 -6.97 0.98
C TYR A 64 -5.68 -7.96 1.91
N ASP A 65 -6.21 -9.02 1.31
CA ASP A 65 -6.82 -10.17 1.98
C ASP A 65 -6.20 -11.47 1.43
N GLU A 66 -5.77 -12.39 2.30
CA GLU A 66 -5.04 -13.62 1.91
C GLU A 66 -5.82 -14.51 0.92
N GLY A 67 -7.16 -14.42 0.87
CA GLY A 67 -7.97 -15.19 -0.08
C GLY A 67 -8.33 -14.43 -1.36
N SER A 68 -8.32 -13.09 -1.32
CA SER A 68 -8.84 -12.25 -2.41
C SER A 68 -7.81 -11.30 -3.03
N GLY A 69 -6.60 -11.25 -2.47
CA GLY A 69 -5.54 -10.37 -2.94
C GLY A 69 -5.78 -8.91 -2.61
N TRP A 70 -5.13 -8.03 -3.37
CA TRP A 70 -5.33 -6.58 -3.28
C TRP A 70 -6.67 -6.15 -3.85
N GLN A 71 -7.35 -5.21 -3.20
CA GLN A 71 -8.62 -4.67 -3.65
C GLN A 71 -8.71 -3.18 -3.33
N VAL A 72 -9.27 -2.40 -4.25
CA VAL A 72 -9.67 -1.02 -3.98
C VAL A 72 -10.91 -1.04 -3.10
N THR A 73 -10.86 -0.33 -1.97
CA THR A 73 -12.00 -0.24 -1.06
C THR A 73 -12.90 0.93 -1.44
N ASN A 74 -14.14 0.91 -0.96
CA ASN A 74 -15.03 2.09 -1.03
C ASN A 74 -14.75 3.11 0.10
N LEU A 75 -13.70 2.90 0.89
CA LEU A 75 -13.31 3.78 1.98
C LEU A 75 -12.43 4.91 1.46
N LYS A 76 -12.42 6.03 2.20
CA LYS A 76 -11.58 7.18 1.92
C LYS A 76 -10.88 7.65 3.18
N ALA A 77 -9.63 8.09 3.02
CA ALA A 77 -8.95 8.85 4.06
C ALA A 77 -9.72 10.15 4.32
N VAL A 78 -9.77 10.58 5.59
CA VAL A 78 -10.43 11.84 6.00
C VAL A 78 -9.85 13.06 5.28
N GLY A 79 -8.60 13.00 4.83
CA GLY A 79 -8.01 13.99 3.95
C GLY A 79 -6.90 13.40 3.09
N LYS A 80 -6.72 13.97 1.90
CA LYS A 80 -5.65 13.66 0.95
C LYS A 80 -4.30 14.01 1.59
N ARG A 81 -3.53 12.98 1.97
CA ARG A 81 -2.23 13.13 2.63
C ARG A 81 -1.23 12.12 2.07
N GLY A 82 0.01 12.56 1.98
CA GLY A 82 1.20 11.69 1.93
C GLY A 82 2.07 11.96 3.16
N PHE A 83 3.09 11.14 3.37
CA PHE A 83 4.08 11.30 4.45
C PHE A 83 3.47 11.29 5.86
N PHE A 84 2.49 10.41 6.12
CA PHE A 84 1.84 10.31 7.42
C PHE A 84 1.92 8.88 7.99
N SER A 85 1.76 8.76 9.31
CA SER A 85 1.59 7.48 9.99
C SER A 85 0.12 7.26 10.35
N ALA A 86 -0.27 5.99 10.41
CA ALA A 86 -1.59 5.58 10.85
C ALA A 86 -1.44 4.59 12.01
N LEU A 87 -2.40 4.61 12.92
CA LEU A 87 -2.52 3.68 14.04
C LEU A 87 -3.96 3.23 14.16
N VAL A 88 -4.16 2.03 14.68
CA VAL A 88 -5.46 1.47 15.05
C VAL A 88 -5.51 1.39 16.57
N LEU A 89 -6.62 1.84 17.16
CA LEU A 89 -6.88 1.81 18.60
C LEU A 89 -7.76 0.62 18.97
#